data_AF-A0A6P8YT45-F1
#
_entry.id   AF-A0A6P8YT45-F1
#
_cell.length_a   1.000
_cell.length_b   1.000
_cell.length_c   1.000
_cell.angle_alpha   90.00
_cell.angle_beta   90.00
_cell.angle_gamma   90.00
#
_symmetry.space_group_name_H-M   'P 1'
#
loop_
_entity.id
_entity.type
_entity.pdbx_description
1 polymer ?
#
loop_
_entity_poly.entity_id
_entity_poly.type
_entity_poly.pdbx_seq_one_letter_code
_entity_poly.pdbx_strand_id
1 'polypeptide(L)'
;MEQTITPEPHLVPGYTGHCAQNRDRVGKSYGIQTHKLLIDPCINHAPELIVTPIDAKPDLKDYPTQSELKTLRDREEFVDSVYRHPIIPGYAGFVPNMFTQTGKRYVAAATAGVAQHEDLMQRYRCDRRTLRHRDLLESGNGLFEHQLNERLLPGTTYRAPLIPVTGRSKGIKQEKCPPTTEKLKYSKFTTPHFLDDDDKDKFIINGYAAHIPMAVTRFGEPSKVLTHHALCSFSNYMYKKKRDKWCCGQDLTTPAIQCPPVGHFVLYHNDHGMNPSYAGHVPGHLYKFGRTYGKTTYHAKRWLEIHKDLVVLPEIANLDYEY
;
A
#
# COMPACT_ATOMS: atom_id res chain seq x y z
N MET A 1 -62.19 -1.62 -9.07
CA MET A 1 -61.05 -0.81 -9.56
C MET A 1 -59.78 -1.26 -8.84
N GLU A 2 -59.33 -2.51 -9.05
CA GLU A 2 -58.18 -3.09 -8.31
C GLU A 2 -57.14 -3.75 -9.23
N GLN A 3 -57.27 -3.62 -10.55
CA GLN A 3 -56.36 -4.26 -11.52
C GLN A 3 -55.25 -3.34 -12.05
N THR A 4 -55.20 -2.08 -11.61
CA THR A 4 -54.22 -1.08 -12.09
C THR A 4 -53.02 -0.90 -11.18
N ILE A 5 -53.07 -1.40 -9.94
CA ILE A 5 -52.00 -1.22 -8.96
C ILE A 5 -51.16 -2.50 -8.93
N THR A 6 -49.87 -2.35 -9.21
CA THR A 6 -48.92 -3.45 -9.09
C THR A 6 -48.78 -3.84 -7.62
N PRO A 7 -48.84 -5.14 -7.28
CA PRO A 7 -48.64 -5.58 -5.91
C PRO A 7 -47.24 -5.16 -5.41
N GLU A 8 -47.10 -4.89 -4.12
CA GLU A 8 -45.79 -4.70 -3.49
C GLU A 8 -45.11 -6.07 -3.28
N PRO A 9 -43.78 -6.17 -3.45
CA PRO A 9 -42.81 -5.09 -3.65
C PRO A 9 -42.60 -4.71 -5.13
N HIS A 10 -42.64 -3.42 -5.47
CA HIS A 10 -42.28 -2.90 -6.80
C HIS A 10 -41.63 -1.53 -6.71
N LEU A 11 -40.87 -1.13 -7.73
CA LEU A 11 -40.28 0.21 -7.78
C LEU A 11 -41.24 1.18 -8.46
N VAL A 12 -41.33 2.39 -7.91
CA VAL A 12 -42.19 3.46 -8.43
C VAL A 12 -41.56 4.06 -9.69
N PRO A 13 -42.34 4.34 -10.75
CA PRO A 13 -41.85 5.07 -11.92
C PRO A 13 -41.15 6.37 -11.52
N GLY A 14 -39.95 6.61 -12.06
CA GLY A 14 -39.10 7.75 -11.67
C GLY A 14 -38.03 7.41 -10.62
N TYR A 15 -38.04 6.19 -10.07
CA TYR A 15 -36.90 5.69 -9.31
C TYR A 15 -35.64 5.65 -10.17
N THR A 16 -34.65 6.47 -9.80
CA THR A 16 -33.36 6.60 -10.49
C THR A 16 -32.28 5.66 -9.94
N GLY A 17 -32.62 4.87 -8.92
CA GLY A 17 -31.69 3.91 -8.33
C GLY A 17 -31.51 2.65 -9.17
N HIS A 18 -30.66 1.76 -8.69
CA HIS A 18 -30.30 0.55 -9.41
C HIS A 18 -31.38 -0.55 -9.30
N CYS A 19 -31.75 -1.14 -10.44
CA CYS A 19 -32.62 -2.33 -10.51
C CYS A 19 -31.95 -3.40 -11.38
N ALA A 20 -31.63 -4.56 -10.80
CA ALA A 20 -30.90 -5.62 -11.47
C ALA A 20 -31.69 -6.19 -12.66
N GLN A 21 -31.00 -6.45 -13.79
CA GLN A 21 -31.57 -6.99 -15.04
C GLN A 21 -32.70 -6.17 -15.68
N ASN A 22 -33.02 -4.97 -15.16
CA ASN A 22 -34.11 -4.16 -15.70
C ASN A 22 -33.83 -3.66 -17.12
N ARG A 23 -32.56 -3.43 -17.46
CA ARG A 23 -32.15 -2.99 -18.80
C ARG A 23 -32.29 -4.10 -19.86
N ASP A 24 -32.22 -5.35 -19.43
CA ASP A 24 -32.16 -6.51 -20.33
C ASP A 24 -33.56 -7.10 -20.59
N ARG A 25 -34.59 -6.61 -19.88
CA ARG A 25 -35.99 -6.99 -20.07
C ARG A 25 -36.78 -5.82 -20.67
N VAL A 26 -37.59 -6.09 -21.69
CA VAL A 26 -38.39 -5.08 -22.41
C VAL A 26 -39.85 -5.54 -22.49
N GLY A 27 -40.79 -4.60 -22.56
CA GLY A 27 -42.19 -4.88 -22.91
C GLY A 27 -43.19 -4.95 -21.74
N LYS A 28 -42.79 -4.59 -20.51
CA LYS A 28 -43.71 -4.47 -19.36
C LYS A 28 -43.66 -3.06 -18.78
N SER A 29 -44.72 -2.66 -18.08
CA SER A 29 -44.70 -1.41 -17.31
C SER A 29 -43.65 -1.52 -16.20
N TYR A 30 -43.06 -0.38 -15.82
CA TYR A 30 -41.96 -0.34 -14.86
C TYR A 30 -42.30 -1.02 -13.52
N GLY A 31 -43.51 -0.78 -12.99
CA GLY A 31 -43.97 -1.44 -11.76
C GLY A 31 -44.09 -2.96 -11.90
N ILE A 32 -44.69 -3.47 -12.98
CA ILE A 32 -44.86 -4.92 -13.19
C ILE A 32 -43.51 -5.60 -13.40
N GLN A 33 -42.62 -4.95 -14.16
CA GLN A 33 -41.29 -5.46 -14.45
C GLN A 33 -40.45 -5.55 -13.18
N THR A 34 -40.39 -4.47 -12.41
CA THR A 34 -39.62 -4.40 -11.17
C THR A 34 -40.19 -5.33 -10.09
N HIS A 35 -41.52 -5.47 -9.99
CA HIS A 35 -42.14 -6.47 -9.12
C HIS A 35 -41.65 -7.89 -9.43
N LYS A 36 -41.68 -8.28 -10.70
CA LYS A 36 -41.21 -9.61 -11.13
C LYS A 36 -39.73 -9.77 -10.88
N LEU A 37 -38.93 -8.72 -11.11
CA LEU A 37 -37.50 -8.75 -10.86
C LEU A 37 -37.16 -8.90 -9.37
N LEU A 38 -37.89 -8.24 -8.47
CA LEU A 38 -37.63 -8.25 -7.02
C LEU A 38 -37.99 -9.58 -6.34
N ILE A 39 -38.87 -10.37 -6.95
CA ILE A 39 -39.34 -11.66 -6.41
C ILE A 39 -38.58 -12.83 -7.05
N ASP A 40 -37.89 -12.61 -8.17
CA ASP A 40 -37.23 -13.66 -8.94
C ASP A 40 -36.06 -14.29 -8.14
N PRO A 41 -36.17 -15.56 -7.70
CA PRO A 41 -35.13 -16.20 -6.87
C PRO A 41 -33.83 -16.44 -7.65
N CYS A 42 -33.89 -16.42 -8.99
CA CYS A 42 -32.72 -16.55 -9.85
C CYS A 42 -31.90 -15.25 -9.90
N ILE A 43 -32.45 -14.13 -9.43
CA ILE A 43 -31.78 -12.83 -9.39
C ILE A 43 -31.15 -12.66 -8.02
N ASN A 44 -29.84 -12.44 -8.02
CA ASN A 44 -29.10 -12.19 -6.79
C ASN A 44 -29.41 -10.78 -6.28
N HIS A 45 -30.36 -10.70 -5.36
CA HIS A 45 -30.65 -9.49 -4.61
C HIS A 45 -29.62 -9.25 -3.50
N ALA A 46 -29.54 -7.99 -3.06
CA ALA A 46 -28.91 -7.67 -1.80
C ALA A 46 -29.71 -8.39 -0.69
N PRO A 47 -29.04 -9.03 0.29
CA PRO A 47 -29.73 -9.72 1.38
C PRO A 47 -30.55 -8.75 2.25
N GLU A 48 -30.20 -7.46 2.21
CA GLU A 48 -30.84 -6.39 2.95
C GLU A 48 -31.00 -5.17 2.03
N LEU A 49 -31.99 -4.32 2.34
CA LEU A 49 -32.17 -3.02 1.69
C LEU A 49 -30.93 -2.14 1.94
N ILE A 50 -30.49 -1.42 0.90
CA ILE A 50 -29.39 -0.44 1.00
C ILE A 50 -29.72 0.64 2.03
N VAL A 51 -31.02 0.96 2.15
CA VAL A 51 -31.54 1.86 3.17
C VAL A 51 -32.05 1.03 4.33
N THR A 52 -31.40 1.15 5.50
CA THR A 52 -31.90 0.50 6.72
C THR A 52 -33.27 1.07 7.06
N PRO A 53 -34.26 0.24 7.42
CA PRO A 53 -35.54 0.74 7.91
C PRO A 53 -35.30 1.66 9.12
N ILE A 54 -36.17 2.67 9.28
CA ILE A 54 -36.02 3.72 10.29
C ILE A 54 -35.90 3.12 11.70
N ASP A 55 -36.56 1.98 11.93
CA ASP A 55 -36.64 1.29 13.22
C ASP A 55 -35.59 0.18 13.41
N ALA A 56 -34.63 0.03 12.48
CA ALA A 56 -33.57 -0.96 12.62
C ALA A 56 -32.68 -0.64 13.84
N LYS A 57 -32.54 -1.62 14.75
CA LYS A 57 -31.59 -1.52 15.87
C LYS A 57 -30.18 -1.23 15.35
N PRO A 58 -29.38 -0.40 16.05
CA PRO A 58 -28.04 -0.02 15.63
C PRO A 58 -26.99 -1.14 15.79
N ASP A 59 -27.36 -2.41 15.58
CA ASP A 59 -26.53 -3.55 16.00
C ASP A 59 -25.48 -4.00 14.96
N LEU A 60 -25.20 -3.20 13.93
CA LEU A 60 -24.12 -3.50 12.97
C LEU A 60 -23.59 -2.27 12.24
N LYS A 61 -23.59 -1.11 12.90
CA LYS A 61 -23.09 0.13 12.30
C LYS A 61 -21.74 0.47 12.92
N ASP A 62 -20.77 0.82 12.08
CA ASP A 62 -19.46 1.34 12.48
C ASP A 62 -19.64 2.67 13.21
N TYR A 63 -19.97 2.61 14.49
CA TYR A 63 -19.97 3.73 15.41
C TYR A 63 -18.68 3.70 16.23
N PRO A 64 -18.18 4.87 16.67
CA PRO A 64 -17.02 4.93 17.55
C PRO A 64 -17.26 4.15 18.83
N THR A 65 -16.21 3.48 19.31
CA THR A 65 -16.28 2.77 20.59
C THR A 65 -16.29 3.74 21.77
N GLN A 66 -16.84 3.30 22.90
CA GLN A 66 -16.94 4.16 24.10
C GLN A 66 -15.56 4.57 24.65
N SER A 67 -14.54 3.73 24.46
CA SER A 67 -13.14 4.04 24.78
C SER A 67 -12.56 5.13 23.88
N GLU A 68 -12.76 5.05 22.56
CA GLU A 68 -12.31 6.08 21.61
C GLU A 68 -12.94 7.44 21.94
N LEU A 69 -14.25 7.44 22.25
CA LEU A 69 -14.96 8.64 22.67
C LEU A 69 -14.40 9.24 23.96
N LYS A 70 -13.98 8.40 24.91
CA LYS A 70 -13.34 8.87 26.14
C LYS A 70 -12.01 9.53 25.82
N THR A 71 -11.14 8.91 25.03
CA THR A 71 -9.83 9.47 24.64
C THR A 71 -9.97 10.85 23.98
N LEU A 72 -11.00 11.03 23.14
CA LEU A 72 -11.30 12.31 22.48
C LEU A 72 -11.79 13.39 23.46
N ARG A 73 -12.60 13.02 24.45
CA ARG A 73 -13.03 13.94 25.51
C ARG A 73 -11.86 14.34 26.40
N ASP A 74 -11.06 13.36 26.84
CA ASP A 74 -9.87 13.61 27.65
C ASP A 74 -8.91 14.54 26.89
N ARG A 75 -8.74 14.35 25.57
CA ARG A 75 -7.93 15.24 24.72
C ARG A 75 -8.48 16.67 24.67
N GLU A 76 -9.80 16.86 24.58
CA GLU A 76 -10.44 18.17 24.50
C GLU A 76 -10.11 19.05 25.72
N GLU A 77 -9.86 18.45 26.88
CA GLU A 77 -9.47 19.17 28.10
C GLU A 77 -8.03 19.72 28.04
N PHE A 78 -7.13 19.11 27.26
CA PHE A 78 -5.70 19.45 27.24
C PHE A 78 -5.19 20.05 25.92
N VAL A 79 -5.93 19.90 24.81
CA VAL A 79 -5.51 20.27 23.45
C VAL A 79 -6.67 20.92 22.68
N ASP A 80 -6.36 21.64 21.59
CA ASP A 80 -7.35 22.26 20.69
C ASP A 80 -8.54 21.36 20.33
N SER A 81 -9.73 21.96 20.33
CA SER A 81 -11.04 21.33 20.09
C SER A 81 -11.31 20.96 18.63
N VAL A 82 -10.33 21.11 17.73
CA VAL A 82 -10.44 20.83 16.29
C VAL A 82 -10.91 19.40 16.02
N TYR A 83 -10.48 18.44 16.85
CA TYR A 83 -10.84 17.02 16.71
C TYR A 83 -11.92 16.56 17.69
N ARG A 84 -12.75 17.48 18.20
CA ARG A 84 -13.87 17.14 19.08
C ARG A 84 -14.85 16.18 18.39
N HIS A 85 -15.33 15.18 19.13
CA HIS A 85 -16.39 14.31 18.64
C HIS A 85 -17.76 15.00 18.70
N PRO A 86 -18.60 14.92 17.65
CA PRO A 86 -18.37 14.26 16.36
C PRO A 86 -17.55 15.10 15.38
N ILE A 87 -16.58 14.47 14.72
CA ILE A 87 -15.81 15.11 13.65
C ILE A 87 -16.72 15.18 12.42
N ILE A 88 -16.98 16.41 11.96
CA ILE A 88 -17.98 16.69 10.93
C ILE A 88 -17.52 16.15 9.57
N PRO A 89 -18.34 15.34 8.87
CA PRO A 89 -18.03 14.93 7.50
C PRO A 89 -17.96 16.14 6.58
N GLY A 90 -16.88 16.23 5.79
CA GLY A 90 -16.57 17.40 4.96
C GLY A 90 -15.49 18.31 5.55
N TYR A 91 -14.97 18.00 6.74
CA TYR A 91 -13.75 18.62 7.23
C TYR A 91 -12.60 18.36 6.24
N ALA A 92 -12.10 19.44 5.63
CA ALA A 92 -11.05 19.40 4.62
C ALA A 92 -9.63 19.37 5.19
N GLY A 93 -9.48 19.57 6.50
CA GLY A 93 -8.19 19.50 7.17
C GLY A 93 -7.69 18.07 7.34
N PHE A 94 -6.45 17.96 7.81
CA PHE A 94 -5.83 16.66 8.07
C PHE A 94 -6.48 15.98 9.27
N VAL A 95 -6.82 14.69 9.15
CA VAL A 95 -7.28 13.85 10.27
C VAL A 95 -6.24 12.74 10.50
N PRO A 96 -5.61 12.67 11.69
CA PRO A 96 -4.61 11.66 12.01
C PRO A 96 -5.10 10.24 11.79
N ASN A 97 -4.26 9.38 11.19
CA ASN A 97 -4.53 7.97 10.91
C ASN A 97 -5.86 7.68 10.17
N MET A 98 -6.49 8.67 9.54
CA MET A 98 -7.75 8.47 8.83
C MET A 98 -7.62 7.47 7.68
N PHE A 99 -6.46 7.49 7.00
CA PHE A 99 -6.17 6.62 5.86
C PHE A 99 -6.03 5.13 6.25
N THR A 100 -5.73 4.80 7.52
CA THR A 100 -5.65 3.40 7.97
C THR A 100 -7.04 2.82 8.29
N GLN A 101 -8.03 3.68 8.53
CA GLN A 101 -9.39 3.32 8.94
C GLN A 101 -10.30 3.05 7.75
N THR A 102 -9.87 2.17 6.83
CA THR A 102 -10.62 1.83 5.63
C THR A 102 -11.91 1.07 5.94
N GLY A 103 -12.96 1.30 5.16
CA GLY A 103 -14.25 0.60 5.28
C GLY A 103 -15.21 1.15 6.33
N LYS A 104 -14.74 1.98 7.27
CA LYS A 104 -15.59 2.63 8.28
C LYS A 104 -16.28 3.88 7.73
N ARG A 105 -17.40 4.27 8.36
CA ARG A 105 -18.03 5.59 8.14
C ARG A 105 -17.09 6.70 8.54
N TYR A 106 -17.15 7.85 7.86
CA TYR A 106 -16.24 8.98 8.10
C TYR A 106 -16.11 9.35 9.58
N VAL A 107 -17.23 9.54 10.29
CA VAL A 107 -17.20 9.95 11.70
C VAL A 107 -16.47 8.92 12.57
N ALA A 108 -16.75 7.63 12.39
CA ALA A 108 -16.13 6.55 13.15
C ALA A 108 -14.65 6.31 12.76
N ALA A 109 -14.33 6.49 11.48
CA ALA A 109 -12.95 6.43 11.00
C ALA A 109 -12.12 7.56 11.59
N ALA A 110 -12.65 8.79 11.58
CA ALA A 110 -11.96 9.96 12.07
C ALA A 110 -11.71 9.88 13.58
N THR A 111 -12.71 9.46 14.35
CA THR A 111 -12.58 9.28 15.81
C THR A 111 -11.58 8.19 16.15
N ALA A 112 -11.65 7.04 15.49
CA ALA A 112 -10.73 5.94 15.72
C ALA A 112 -9.29 6.32 15.33
N GLY A 113 -9.11 7.05 14.22
CA GLY A 113 -7.81 7.54 13.78
C GLY A 113 -7.16 8.50 14.79
N VAL A 114 -7.92 9.47 15.29
CA VAL A 114 -7.44 10.42 16.32
C VAL A 114 -7.15 9.70 17.64
N ALA A 115 -8.02 8.80 18.08
CA ALA A 115 -7.81 8.02 19.31
C ALA A 115 -6.53 7.17 19.23
N GLN A 116 -6.32 6.43 18.12
CA GLN A 116 -5.10 5.66 17.91
C GLN A 116 -3.84 6.54 17.89
N HIS A 117 -3.94 7.75 17.32
CA HIS A 117 -2.84 8.70 17.32
C HIS A 117 -2.51 9.15 18.75
N GLU A 118 -3.50 9.47 19.57
CA GLU A 118 -3.30 9.83 20.98
C GLU A 118 -2.65 8.71 21.78
N ASP A 119 -3.14 7.48 21.65
CA ASP A 119 -2.56 6.32 22.35
C ASP A 119 -1.08 6.13 21.98
N LEU A 120 -0.75 6.28 20.69
CA LEU A 120 0.61 6.22 20.20
C LEU A 120 1.46 7.37 20.75
N MET A 121 0.94 8.59 20.75
CA MET A 121 1.64 9.76 21.30
C MET A 121 1.89 9.64 22.80
N GLN A 122 0.95 9.05 23.55
CA GLN A 122 1.12 8.75 24.98
C GLN A 122 2.24 7.72 25.20
N ARG A 123 2.28 6.65 24.40
CA ARG A 123 3.38 5.66 24.45
C ARG A 123 4.74 6.31 24.18
N TYR A 124 4.85 7.10 23.12
CA TYR A 124 6.08 7.84 22.84
C TYR A 124 6.49 8.79 23.97
N ARG A 125 5.54 9.44 24.65
CA ARG A 125 5.84 10.29 25.82
C ARG A 125 6.34 9.45 27.00
N CYS A 126 5.77 8.28 27.25
CA CYS A 126 6.23 7.35 28.28
C CYS A 126 7.64 6.85 27.97
N ASP A 127 7.89 6.37 26.74
CA ASP A 127 9.21 5.88 26.33
C ASP A 127 10.28 6.97 26.39
N ARG A 128 9.92 8.21 26.01
CA ARG A 128 10.87 9.33 26.13
C ARG A 128 11.17 9.67 27.59
N ARG A 129 10.20 9.50 28.51
CA ARG A 129 10.43 9.68 29.95
C ARG A 129 11.32 8.57 30.51
N THR A 130 11.11 7.31 30.10
CA THR A 130 11.94 6.19 30.55
C THR A 130 13.37 6.31 30.04
N LEU A 131 13.57 6.69 28.77
CA LEU A 131 14.90 6.96 28.21
C LEU A 131 15.60 8.10 28.95
N ARG A 132 14.91 9.24 29.17
CA ARG A 132 15.48 10.32 29.98
C ARG A 132 15.84 9.89 31.39
N HIS A 133 15.00 9.08 32.03
CA HIS A 133 15.28 8.56 33.36
C HIS A 133 16.51 7.67 33.37
N ARG A 134 16.63 6.78 32.37
CA ARG A 134 17.80 5.93 32.18
C ARG A 134 19.07 6.75 31.90
N ASP A 135 19.00 7.71 31.00
CA ASP A 135 20.12 8.61 30.67
C ASP A 135 20.60 9.38 31.91
N LEU A 136 19.67 9.86 32.76
CA LEU A 136 20.01 10.52 34.02
C LEU A 136 20.73 9.59 35.00
N LEU A 137 20.32 8.31 35.08
CA LEU A 137 20.98 7.31 35.92
C LEU A 137 22.35 6.89 35.37
N GLU A 138 22.50 6.73 34.05
CA GLU A 138 23.73 6.24 33.41
C GLU A 138 24.78 7.35 33.21
N SER A 139 24.36 8.57 32.89
CA SER A 139 25.29 9.67 32.55
C SER A 139 25.90 10.37 33.76
N GLY A 140 25.36 10.14 34.97
CA GLY A 140 25.77 10.83 36.21
C GLY A 140 25.51 12.34 36.22
N ASN A 141 25.03 12.91 35.11
CA ASN A 141 24.77 14.34 34.95
C ASN A 141 23.31 14.64 35.29
N GLY A 142 23.00 14.61 36.57
CA GLY A 142 21.71 15.01 37.09
C GLY A 142 21.32 14.24 38.33
N LEU A 143 21.61 14.84 39.49
CA LEU A 143 21.02 14.53 40.80
C LEU A 143 21.49 13.26 41.52
N PHE A 144 22.79 13.04 41.70
CA PHE A 144 23.33 12.48 42.96
C PHE A 144 24.77 13.00 43.15
N GLU A 145 25.06 13.62 44.29
CA GLU A 145 26.44 13.84 44.70
C GLU A 145 27.12 12.47 44.77
N HIS A 146 28.21 12.30 44.02
CA HIS A 146 28.96 11.06 43.97
C HIS A 146 29.42 10.67 45.38
N GLN A 147 28.77 9.69 46.01
CA GLN A 147 29.34 9.04 47.18
C GLN A 147 30.56 8.24 46.73
N LEU A 148 31.66 8.44 47.45
CA LEU A 148 33.04 8.01 47.22
C LEU A 148 33.24 6.52 46.85
N ASN A 149 32.22 5.68 47.05
CA ASN A 149 32.29 4.22 47.01
C ASN A 149 32.21 3.61 45.60
N GLU A 150 31.80 4.38 44.58
CA GLU A 150 31.73 3.89 43.18
C GLU A 150 33.05 4.01 42.41
N ARG A 151 34.10 4.59 43.02
CA ARG A 151 35.47 4.63 42.46
C ARG A 151 36.22 3.28 42.53
N LEU A 152 35.63 2.24 43.12
CA LEU A 152 36.30 0.95 43.34
C LEU A 152 36.08 -0.09 42.22
N LEU A 153 35.41 0.27 41.11
CA LEU A 153 35.37 -0.57 39.92
C LEU A 153 36.60 -0.27 39.03
N PRO A 154 37.53 -1.22 38.85
CA PRO A 154 38.66 -1.01 37.94
C PRO A 154 38.14 -1.01 36.50
N GLY A 155 38.17 0.15 35.86
CA GLY A 155 37.91 0.27 34.43
C GLY A 155 38.92 -0.59 33.65
N THR A 156 38.43 -1.55 32.87
CA THR A 156 39.27 -2.37 32.02
C THR A 156 39.72 -1.55 30.82
N THR A 157 41.02 -1.29 30.72
CA THR A 157 41.63 -0.67 29.54
C THR A 157 42.09 -1.77 28.61
N TYR A 158 41.40 -1.94 27.48
CA TYR A 158 41.89 -2.83 26.43
C TYR A 158 42.95 -2.09 25.59
N ARG A 159 44.23 -2.46 25.76
CA ARG A 159 45.31 -2.11 24.83
C ARG A 159 45.38 -3.19 23.75
N ALA A 160 45.05 -2.85 22.50
CA ALA A 160 45.36 -3.72 21.37
C ALA A 160 46.89 -3.83 21.21
N PRO A 161 47.49 -5.04 21.10
CA PRO A 161 48.92 -5.19 21.04
C PRO A 161 49.39 -5.20 19.59
N LEU A 162 49.59 -4.03 18.97
CA LEU A 162 50.47 -3.93 17.79
C LEU A 162 51.29 -2.66 17.87
N ILE A 163 52.61 -2.85 17.99
CA ILE A 163 53.63 -1.80 17.98
C ILE A 163 53.88 -1.43 16.51
N PRO A 164 53.67 -0.17 16.08
CA PRO A 164 54.05 0.25 14.73
C PRO A 164 55.58 0.38 14.66
N VAL A 165 56.23 -0.60 14.06
CA VAL A 165 57.67 -0.56 13.74
C VAL A 165 57.86 0.35 12.53
N THR A 166 58.55 1.48 12.72
CA THR A 166 58.96 2.35 11.62
C THR A 166 60.11 1.70 10.85
N GLY A 167 59.78 0.94 9.82
CA GLY A 167 60.75 0.41 8.87
C GLY A 167 61.28 1.53 7.96
N ARG A 168 62.40 2.16 8.34
CA ARG A 168 63.25 2.83 7.35
C ARG A 168 63.78 1.77 6.38
N SER A 169 63.07 1.57 5.28
CA SER A 169 63.66 1.13 4.03
C SER A 169 63.46 2.28 3.03
N LYS A 170 64.55 2.82 2.49
CA LYS A 170 64.48 3.68 1.30
C LYS A 170 64.07 2.77 0.14
N GLY A 171 62.77 2.59 -0.03
CA GLY A 171 62.21 1.95 -1.21
C GLY A 171 62.51 2.81 -2.43
N ILE A 172 63.16 2.22 -3.42
CA ILE A 172 63.14 2.71 -4.81
C ILE A 172 61.66 2.98 -5.14
N LYS A 173 61.36 4.15 -5.74
CA LYS A 173 59.98 4.51 -6.11
C LYS A 173 59.40 3.34 -6.92
N GLN A 174 58.42 2.64 -6.34
CA GLN A 174 57.62 1.67 -7.09
C GLN A 174 56.83 2.49 -8.10
N GLU A 175 57.29 2.50 -9.34
CA GLU A 175 56.44 2.88 -10.46
C GLU A 175 55.29 1.87 -10.47
N LYS A 176 54.07 2.35 -10.24
CA LYS A 176 52.88 1.52 -10.32
C LYS A 176 52.73 1.10 -11.78
N CYS A 177 52.86 -0.19 -12.05
CA CYS A 177 52.51 -0.80 -13.32
C CYS A 177 51.13 -1.46 -13.19
N PRO A 178 50.20 -1.22 -14.14
CA PRO A 178 50.36 -0.40 -15.34
C PRO A 178 50.45 1.10 -15.00
N PRO A 179 51.10 1.92 -15.87
CA PRO A 179 51.28 3.34 -15.64
C PRO A 179 49.93 3.97 -15.30
N THR A 180 49.92 4.89 -14.33
CA THR A 180 48.71 5.64 -13.99
C THR A 180 48.42 6.56 -15.17
N THR A 181 47.68 6.08 -16.16
CA THR A 181 47.19 6.90 -17.27
C THR A 181 46.29 7.96 -16.64
N GLU A 182 46.67 9.23 -16.73
CA GLU A 182 45.81 10.33 -16.32
C GLU A 182 44.48 10.16 -17.05
N LYS A 183 43.41 9.97 -16.29
CA LYS A 183 42.08 9.74 -16.86
C LYS A 183 41.75 10.94 -17.74
N LEU A 184 41.49 10.69 -19.02
CA LEU A 184 41.08 11.74 -19.94
C LEU A 184 39.83 12.42 -19.37
N LYS A 185 39.89 13.75 -19.25
CA LYS A 185 38.74 14.55 -18.82
C LYS A 185 37.58 14.35 -19.79
N TYR A 186 36.37 14.58 -19.28
CA TYR A 186 35.12 14.57 -20.03
C TYR A 186 35.28 15.07 -21.48
N SER A 187 35.01 14.19 -22.45
CA SER A 187 35.01 14.50 -23.88
C SER A 187 33.63 14.23 -24.46
N LYS A 188 33.34 14.76 -25.66
CA LYS A 188 32.11 14.45 -26.41
C LYS A 188 31.89 12.94 -26.61
N PHE A 189 32.96 12.14 -26.59
CA PHE A 189 32.92 10.70 -26.78
C PHE A 189 32.74 9.91 -25.47
N THR A 190 32.75 10.58 -24.32
CA THR A 190 32.66 9.96 -23.00
C THR A 190 31.47 10.54 -22.23
N THR A 191 30.25 10.19 -22.64
CA THR A 191 29.04 10.73 -22.00
C THR A 191 28.88 10.18 -20.58
N PRO A 192 28.37 10.97 -19.61
CA PRO A 192 28.36 10.56 -18.20
C PRO A 192 27.46 9.36 -17.93
N HIS A 193 26.53 9.07 -18.84
CA HIS A 193 25.61 7.93 -18.76
C HIS A 193 26.30 6.56 -18.76
N PHE A 194 27.48 6.46 -19.38
CA PHE A 194 28.21 5.20 -19.53
C PHE A 194 29.45 5.08 -18.64
N LEU A 195 29.72 6.08 -17.80
CA LEU A 195 30.81 6.02 -16.82
C LEU A 195 30.47 5.04 -15.69
N ASP A 196 31.50 4.54 -15.02
CA ASP A 196 31.34 3.66 -13.86
C ASP A 196 30.78 4.41 -12.65
N ASP A 197 30.12 3.72 -11.73
CA ASP A 197 29.45 4.36 -10.58
C ASP A 197 30.43 5.09 -9.66
N ASP A 198 31.67 4.61 -9.56
CA ASP A 198 32.72 5.21 -8.73
C ASP A 198 33.39 6.42 -9.39
N ASP A 199 33.03 6.74 -10.64
CA ASP A 199 33.66 7.82 -11.38
C ASP A 199 33.19 9.20 -10.91
N LYS A 200 34.14 10.03 -10.47
CA LYS A 200 33.90 11.42 -10.02
C LYS A 200 33.25 12.31 -11.09
N ASP A 201 33.42 11.96 -12.36
CA ASP A 201 32.90 12.70 -13.51
C ASP A 201 31.53 12.20 -13.99
N LYS A 202 30.93 11.22 -13.30
CA LYS A 202 29.59 10.72 -13.61
C LYS A 202 28.52 11.66 -13.08
N PHE A 203 28.37 12.84 -13.67
CA PHE A 203 27.29 13.77 -13.35
C PHE A 203 26.98 14.62 -14.58
N ILE A 204 25.84 15.28 -14.56
CA ILE A 204 25.41 16.13 -15.67
C ILE A 204 25.70 17.59 -15.29
N ILE A 205 26.34 18.32 -16.20
CA ILE A 205 26.65 19.73 -16.03
C ILE A 205 25.39 20.60 -16.09
N ASN A 206 25.43 21.74 -15.40
CA ASN A 206 24.34 22.71 -15.43
C ASN A 206 24.12 23.23 -16.88
N GLY A 207 22.86 23.37 -17.29
CA GLY A 207 22.49 23.78 -18.65
C GLY A 207 22.18 22.61 -19.60
N TYR A 208 22.31 21.36 -19.14
CA TYR A 208 21.79 20.21 -19.87
C TYR A 208 20.25 20.24 -19.89
N ALA A 209 19.68 20.35 -21.10
CA ALA A 209 18.24 20.49 -21.30
C ALA A 209 17.51 19.16 -21.59
N ALA A 210 18.23 18.05 -21.69
CA ALA A 210 17.65 16.76 -21.98
C ALA A 210 17.27 15.99 -20.69
N HIS A 211 16.52 14.90 -20.86
CA HIS A 211 16.02 14.09 -19.76
C HIS A 211 17.15 13.45 -18.94
N ILE A 212 17.03 13.52 -17.61
CA ILE A 212 17.95 12.89 -16.66
C ILE A 212 17.23 11.69 -16.02
N PRO A 213 17.66 10.45 -16.31
CA PRO A 213 16.97 9.27 -15.82
C PRO A 213 17.01 9.20 -14.30
N MET A 214 15.89 8.81 -13.67
CA MET A 214 15.74 8.65 -12.22
C MET A 214 15.90 9.92 -11.37
N ALA A 215 16.09 11.09 -11.99
CA ALA A 215 16.26 12.38 -11.28
C ALA A 215 15.03 12.81 -10.47
N VAL A 216 13.82 12.47 -10.94
CA VAL A 216 12.55 12.85 -10.30
C VAL A 216 12.45 12.37 -8.86
N THR A 217 13.03 11.19 -8.56
CA THR A 217 13.02 10.61 -7.21
C THR A 217 13.96 11.31 -6.23
N ARG A 218 14.84 12.18 -6.71
CA ARG A 218 15.92 12.83 -5.95
C ARG A 218 15.74 14.35 -5.87
N PHE A 219 14.49 14.80 -5.89
CA PHE A 219 14.16 16.21 -5.80
C PHE A 219 14.68 16.83 -4.49
N GLY A 220 15.36 17.98 -4.58
CA GLY A 220 15.92 18.70 -3.43
C GLY A 220 17.44 18.55 -3.23
N GLU A 221 18.08 17.61 -3.91
CA GLU A 221 19.55 17.49 -3.91
C GLU A 221 20.21 18.57 -4.81
N PRO A 222 21.44 19.01 -4.50
CA PRO A 222 22.15 19.95 -5.37
C PRO A 222 22.49 19.28 -6.72
N SER A 223 22.42 20.04 -7.82
CA SER A 223 22.49 19.56 -9.21
C SER A 223 23.56 18.47 -9.46
N LYS A 224 24.80 18.68 -9.01
CA LYS A 224 25.89 17.70 -9.21
C LYS A 224 25.64 16.37 -8.48
N VAL A 225 25.14 16.43 -7.24
CA VAL A 225 24.87 15.26 -6.40
C VAL A 225 23.65 14.50 -6.94
N LEU A 226 22.58 15.25 -7.25
CA LEU A 226 21.35 14.74 -7.84
C LEU A 226 21.64 13.94 -9.10
N THR A 227 22.36 14.54 -10.04
CA THR A 227 22.62 13.93 -11.35
C THR A 227 23.58 12.74 -11.23
N HIS A 228 24.57 12.80 -10.34
CA HIS A 228 25.44 11.66 -10.07
C HIS A 228 24.67 10.45 -9.56
N HIS A 229 23.92 10.62 -8.48
CA HIS A 229 23.20 9.49 -7.91
C HIS A 229 22.05 9.01 -8.81
N ALA A 230 21.41 9.90 -9.57
CA ALA A 230 20.40 9.52 -10.56
C ALA A 230 21.00 8.60 -11.64
N LEU A 231 22.19 8.94 -12.15
CA LEU A 231 22.91 8.11 -13.12
C LEU A 231 23.37 6.78 -12.53
N CYS A 232 23.84 6.75 -11.27
CA CYS A 232 24.20 5.49 -10.60
C CYS A 232 22.97 4.60 -10.33
N SER A 233 21.82 5.19 -9.98
CA SER A 233 20.57 4.42 -9.87
C SER A 233 20.13 3.85 -11.22
N PHE A 234 20.31 4.61 -12.30
CA PHE A 234 19.99 4.17 -13.65
C PHE A 234 20.93 3.06 -14.16
N SER A 235 22.25 3.17 -13.95
CA SER A 235 23.21 2.11 -14.32
C SER A 235 22.87 0.81 -13.61
N ASN A 236 22.63 0.84 -12.29
CA ASN A 236 22.24 -0.33 -11.51
C ASN A 236 20.94 -0.98 -12.01
N TYR A 237 19.93 -0.17 -12.34
CA TYR A 237 18.70 -0.65 -12.96
C TYR A 237 18.96 -1.37 -14.31
N MET A 238 19.77 -0.76 -15.17
CA MET A 238 20.13 -1.34 -16.47
C MET A 238 20.94 -2.63 -16.33
N TYR A 239 21.89 -2.69 -15.40
CA TYR A 239 22.66 -3.89 -15.10
C TYR A 239 21.77 -5.02 -14.58
N LYS A 240 20.84 -4.73 -13.67
CA LYS A 240 19.88 -5.71 -13.16
C LYS A 240 19.01 -6.27 -14.29
N LYS A 241 18.44 -5.40 -15.12
CA LYS A 241 17.61 -5.80 -16.27
C LYS A 241 18.38 -6.63 -17.30
N LYS A 242 19.69 -6.38 -17.49
CA LYS A 242 20.55 -7.17 -18.38
C LYS A 242 20.86 -8.55 -17.80
N ARG A 243 21.06 -8.66 -16.48
CA ARG A 243 21.21 -9.94 -15.77
C ARG A 243 19.93 -10.78 -15.89
N ASP A 244 18.77 -10.18 -15.69
CA ASP A 244 17.49 -10.89 -15.75
C ASP A 244 17.17 -11.41 -17.17
N LYS A 245 17.76 -10.81 -18.21
CA LYS A 245 17.66 -11.28 -19.61
C LYS A 245 18.61 -12.43 -19.96
N TRP A 246 19.66 -12.69 -19.16
CA TRP A 246 20.60 -13.80 -19.34
C TRP A 246 20.23 -15.01 -18.46
N CYS A 247 18.94 -15.26 -18.28
CA CYS A 247 18.43 -16.56 -17.88
C CYS A 247 17.85 -17.26 -19.12
N CYS A 248 18.72 -17.59 -20.07
CA CYS A 248 18.47 -18.56 -21.12
C CYS A 248 19.41 -19.76 -20.88
N GLY A 249 18.89 -20.79 -20.22
CA GLY A 249 19.63 -22.01 -19.88
C GLY A 249 19.81 -22.19 -18.38
N GLN A 250 18.73 -22.54 -17.68
CA GLN A 250 18.86 -23.25 -16.42
C GLN A 250 18.79 -24.75 -16.72
N ASP A 251 19.90 -25.43 -16.47
CA ASP A 251 20.02 -26.87 -16.44
C ASP A 251 18.94 -27.48 -15.52
N LEU A 252 18.12 -28.36 -16.09
CA LEU A 252 17.03 -29.09 -15.44
C LEU A 252 17.51 -30.17 -14.43
N THR A 253 18.80 -30.21 -14.11
CA THR A 253 19.40 -31.29 -13.29
C THR A 253 19.69 -30.89 -11.85
N THR A 254 19.52 -29.63 -11.49
CA THR A 254 19.49 -29.18 -10.09
C THR A 254 18.08 -28.67 -9.78
N PRO A 255 17.52 -28.94 -8.58
CA PRO A 255 16.20 -28.44 -8.21
C PRO A 255 16.29 -26.92 -8.10
N ALA A 256 16.11 -26.26 -9.25
CA ALA A 256 15.83 -24.85 -9.35
C ALA A 256 14.63 -24.58 -8.43
N ILE A 257 14.75 -23.49 -7.68
CA ILE A 257 13.65 -22.81 -7.02
C ILE A 257 12.40 -23.02 -7.86
N GLN A 258 11.49 -23.84 -7.35
CA GLN A 258 10.23 -24.15 -8.02
C GLN A 258 9.66 -22.81 -8.47
N CYS A 259 9.46 -22.63 -9.78
CA CYS A 259 8.42 -21.71 -10.20
C CYS A 259 7.21 -22.07 -9.33
N PRO A 260 6.65 -21.12 -8.57
CA PRO A 260 5.60 -21.45 -7.63
C PRO A 260 4.53 -22.22 -8.43
N PRO A 261 4.09 -23.39 -7.92
CA PRO A 261 3.22 -24.30 -8.67
C PRO A 261 2.07 -23.50 -9.27
N VAL A 262 1.65 -23.84 -10.49
CA VAL A 262 0.70 -23.09 -11.33
C VAL A 262 -0.60 -22.66 -10.57
N GLY A 263 -0.93 -23.33 -9.46
CA GLY A 263 -1.94 -22.91 -8.49
C GLY A 263 -1.70 -21.57 -7.77
N HIS A 264 -0.51 -20.96 -7.87
CA HIS A 264 -0.22 -19.63 -7.34
C HIS A 264 -0.72 -18.48 -8.24
N PHE A 265 -1.16 -18.78 -9.47
CA PHE A 265 -1.74 -17.80 -10.40
C PHE A 265 -3.25 -17.95 -10.57
N VAL A 266 -3.94 -18.47 -9.55
CA VAL A 266 -5.40 -18.50 -9.54
C VAL A 266 -5.92 -17.05 -9.39
N LEU A 267 -6.31 -16.43 -10.51
CA LEU A 267 -6.84 -15.06 -10.51
C LEU A 267 -8.17 -14.94 -9.73
N TYR A 268 -9.04 -15.93 -9.86
CA TYR A 268 -10.34 -15.94 -9.21
C TYR A 268 -10.34 -16.99 -8.10
N HIS A 269 -10.09 -16.56 -6.87
CA HIS A 269 -10.12 -17.45 -5.72
C HIS A 269 -11.56 -17.83 -5.33
N ASN A 270 -11.71 -19.05 -4.82
CA ASN A 270 -13.00 -19.57 -4.34
C ASN A 270 -13.33 -19.06 -2.94
N ASP A 271 -12.30 -18.74 -2.14
CA ASP A 271 -12.44 -18.50 -0.70
C ASP A 271 -12.46 -17.02 -0.31
N HIS A 272 -12.12 -16.10 -1.22
CA HIS A 272 -12.11 -14.67 -0.95
C HIS A 272 -12.38 -13.83 -2.21
N GLY A 273 -12.86 -12.61 -1.97
CA GLY A 273 -13.12 -11.62 -3.01
C GLY A 273 -11.86 -10.98 -3.58
N MET A 274 -11.94 -10.47 -4.80
CA MET A 274 -10.85 -9.76 -5.45
C MET A 274 -10.67 -8.35 -4.88
N ASN A 275 -9.46 -7.81 -5.04
CA ASN A 275 -9.13 -6.43 -4.67
C ASN A 275 -9.87 -5.43 -5.59
N PRO A 276 -10.56 -4.41 -5.06
CA PRO A 276 -11.20 -3.35 -5.86
C PRO A 276 -10.29 -2.64 -6.88
N SER A 277 -8.96 -2.66 -6.68
CA SER A 277 -8.00 -2.09 -7.62
C SER A 277 -7.72 -3.00 -8.83
N TYR A 278 -8.28 -4.21 -8.88
CA TYR A 278 -8.14 -5.10 -10.03
C TYR A 278 -8.93 -4.55 -11.22
N ALA A 279 -8.20 -4.21 -12.29
CA ALA A 279 -8.75 -3.62 -13.51
C ALA A 279 -9.03 -4.65 -14.62
N GLY A 280 -8.77 -5.94 -14.37
CA GLY A 280 -9.03 -6.99 -15.35
C GLY A 280 -10.50 -7.40 -15.41
N HIS A 281 -10.81 -8.29 -16.33
CA HIS A 281 -12.16 -8.86 -16.46
C HIS A 281 -12.53 -9.67 -15.21
N VAL A 282 -13.81 -9.63 -14.81
CA VAL A 282 -14.36 -10.51 -13.77
C VAL A 282 -15.65 -11.17 -14.29
N PRO A 283 -15.68 -12.51 -14.43
CA PRO A 283 -16.83 -13.22 -14.96
C PRO A 283 -18.10 -12.96 -14.15
N GLY A 284 -19.18 -12.63 -14.85
CA GLY A 284 -20.50 -12.39 -14.24
C GLY A 284 -20.61 -11.15 -13.35
N HIS A 285 -19.54 -10.37 -13.17
CA HIS A 285 -19.55 -9.18 -12.29
C HIS A 285 -20.53 -8.13 -12.77
N LEU A 286 -20.66 -7.96 -14.09
CA LEU A 286 -21.61 -7.02 -14.70
C LEU A 286 -23.08 -7.33 -14.33
N TYR A 287 -23.40 -8.56 -13.91
CA TYR A 287 -24.77 -8.96 -13.56
C TYR A 287 -25.00 -9.05 -12.05
N LYS A 288 -23.98 -8.73 -11.23
CA LYS A 288 -24.01 -8.80 -9.77
C LYS A 288 -23.99 -7.38 -9.20
N PHE A 289 -25.07 -6.99 -8.52
CA PHE A 289 -25.22 -5.64 -7.98
C PHE A 289 -25.62 -5.65 -6.50
N GLY A 290 -25.45 -4.51 -5.82
CA GLY A 290 -25.91 -4.32 -4.44
C GLY A 290 -25.02 -4.95 -3.35
N ARG A 291 -23.80 -5.39 -3.68
CA ARG A 291 -22.80 -5.86 -2.70
C ARG A 291 -21.46 -5.15 -2.94
N THR A 292 -20.57 -5.20 -1.94
CA THR A 292 -19.21 -4.69 -2.07
C THR A 292 -18.44 -5.46 -3.15
N TYR A 293 -17.45 -4.82 -3.79
CA TYR A 293 -16.66 -5.42 -4.87
C TYR A 293 -16.07 -6.79 -4.48
N GLY A 294 -15.53 -6.92 -3.27
CA GLY A 294 -15.05 -8.22 -2.77
C GLY A 294 -16.15 -9.29 -2.71
N LYS A 295 -17.37 -8.93 -2.28
CA LYS A 295 -18.49 -9.88 -2.22
C LYS A 295 -19.05 -10.26 -3.60
N THR A 296 -19.00 -9.38 -4.59
CA THR A 296 -19.48 -9.69 -5.96
C THR A 296 -18.46 -10.49 -6.77
N THR A 297 -17.16 -10.33 -6.47
CA THR A 297 -16.06 -11.04 -7.13
C THR A 297 -15.68 -12.36 -6.46
N TYR A 298 -16.24 -12.66 -5.29
CA TYR A 298 -16.08 -13.96 -4.62
C TYR A 298 -16.49 -15.11 -5.56
N HIS A 299 -15.61 -16.10 -5.72
CA HIS A 299 -15.84 -17.32 -6.50
C HIS A 299 -16.34 -17.03 -7.93
N ALA A 300 -15.75 -16.04 -8.61
CA ALA A 300 -16.23 -15.54 -9.91
C ALA A 300 -16.33 -16.63 -11.01
N LYS A 301 -15.43 -17.63 -11.01
CA LYS A 301 -15.44 -18.75 -11.97
C LYS A 301 -16.75 -19.56 -11.98
N ARG A 302 -17.48 -19.62 -10.86
CA ARG A 302 -18.77 -20.34 -10.79
C ARG A 302 -19.83 -19.80 -11.75
N TRP A 303 -19.76 -18.51 -12.09
CA TRP A 303 -20.69 -17.94 -13.05
C TRP A 303 -20.52 -18.58 -14.45
N LEU A 304 -19.27 -18.87 -14.84
CA LEU A 304 -18.99 -19.58 -16.07
C LEU A 304 -19.47 -21.04 -16.00
N GLU A 305 -19.23 -21.74 -14.88
CA GLU A 305 -19.70 -23.11 -14.65
C GLU A 305 -21.20 -23.30 -14.79
N ILE A 306 -21.99 -22.36 -14.26
CA ILE A 306 -23.46 -22.42 -14.37
C ILE A 306 -23.92 -22.19 -15.82
N HIS A 307 -23.10 -21.56 -16.66
CA HIS A 307 -23.49 -21.08 -17.99
C HIS A 307 -22.79 -21.82 -19.14
N LYS A 308 -22.02 -22.87 -18.84
CA LYS A 308 -21.31 -23.68 -19.86
C LYS A 308 -22.27 -24.32 -20.87
N ASP A 309 -23.45 -24.75 -20.41
CA ASP A 309 -24.40 -25.52 -21.22
C ASP A 309 -25.53 -24.66 -21.84
N LEU A 310 -25.44 -23.33 -21.74
CA LEU A 310 -26.47 -22.44 -22.27
C LEU A 310 -26.29 -22.22 -23.78
N VAL A 311 -27.23 -22.75 -24.56
CA VAL A 311 -27.29 -22.62 -26.04
C VAL A 311 -27.39 -21.16 -26.52
N VAL A 312 -27.83 -20.24 -25.65
CA VAL A 312 -28.10 -18.83 -25.97
C VAL A 312 -26.82 -17.99 -26.11
N LEU A 313 -25.67 -18.45 -25.59
CA LEU A 313 -24.40 -17.72 -25.59
C LEU A 313 -23.23 -18.60 -26.09
N PRO A 314 -23.10 -18.80 -27.42
CA PRO A 314 -22.11 -19.73 -28.00
C PRO A 314 -20.65 -19.34 -27.74
N GLU A 315 -20.38 -18.07 -27.44
CA GLU A 315 -19.04 -17.57 -27.08
C GLU A 315 -18.57 -18.05 -25.71
N ILE A 316 -19.49 -18.41 -24.81
CA ILE A 316 -19.18 -18.90 -23.46
C ILE A 316 -19.09 -20.42 -23.48
N ALA A 317 -19.95 -21.11 -24.23
CA ALA A 317 -19.99 -22.57 -24.29
C ALA A 317 -18.66 -23.22 -24.75
N ASN A 318 -17.87 -22.52 -25.57
CA ASN A 318 -16.64 -23.03 -26.18
C ASN A 318 -15.33 -22.59 -25.47
N LEU A 319 -15.41 -22.03 -24.25
CA LEU A 319 -14.21 -21.60 -23.52
C LEU A 319 -13.51 -22.82 -22.87
N ASP A 320 -12.18 -22.90 -23.01
CA ASP A 320 -11.38 -23.88 -22.26
C ASP A 320 -11.36 -23.52 -20.77
N TYR A 321 -12.02 -24.35 -19.97
CA TYR A 321 -12.21 -24.12 -18.54
C TYR A 321 -11.10 -24.69 -17.65
N GLU A 322 -10.09 -25.33 -18.23
CA GLU A 322 -9.03 -26.07 -17.52
C GLU A 322 -7.79 -25.25 -17.14
N TYR A 323 -7.79 -23.92 -17.33
CA TYR A 323 -6.69 -23.04 -16.90
C TYR A 323 -6.79 -22.53 -15.45
#